data_AF-A0A8X7QKB0-F1
#
_entry.id   AF-A0A8X7QKB0-F1
#
_cell.length_a   1.000
_cell.length_b   1.000
_cell.length_c   1.000
_cell.angle_alpha   90.00
_cell.angle_beta   90.00
_cell.angle_gamma   90.00
#
_symmetry.space_group_name_H-M   'P 1'
#
loop_
_entity.id
_entity.type
_entity.pdbx_description
1 polymer ?
#
loop_
_entity_poly.entity_id
_entity_poly.type
_entity_poly.pdbx_seq_one_letter_code
_entity_poly.pdbx_strand_id
1 'polypeptide(L)'
;MSRETAIESFKKFQHTWVEQLQHHLNHLRSVQNHHRNSATGDEERLREAVERVMELCREYHRAKLATTEKDVVGLMAAPWSSALERSLHWVGDWRPTTLFHLVYTESSILFESRIVDILRGFRTGDLSDLSPSQFRLYTKP
;
A
#
# COMPACT_ATOMS: atom_id res chain seq x y z
N MET A 1 0.51 -2.13 -19.03
CA MET A 1 0.44 -0.79 -18.41
C MET A 1 1.75 -0.53 -17.70
N SER A 2 2.38 0.64 -17.87
CA SER A 2 3.64 0.97 -17.19
C SER A 2 3.43 1.05 -15.67
N ARG A 3 4.44 0.73 -14.86
CA ARG A 3 4.33 0.75 -13.37
C ARG A 3 3.87 2.11 -12.83
N GLU A 4 4.35 3.17 -13.45
CA GLU A 4 4.02 4.57 -13.11
C GLU A 4 2.52 4.85 -13.25
N THR A 5 1.84 4.28 -14.25
CA THR A 5 0.41 4.49 -14.44
C THR A 5 -0.46 3.74 -13.42
N ALA A 6 0.05 2.67 -12.81
CA ALA A 6 -0.66 1.93 -11.77
C ALA A 6 -0.71 2.73 -10.45
N ILE A 7 0.40 3.35 -10.06
CA ILE A 7 0.49 4.17 -8.84
C ILE A 7 -0.33 5.45 -8.97
N GLU A 8 -0.30 6.12 -10.12
CA GLU A 8 -1.15 7.29 -10.38
C GLU A 8 -2.64 6.95 -10.34
N SER A 9 -3.03 5.83 -10.95
CA SER A 9 -4.42 5.34 -10.89
C SER A 9 -4.84 5.03 -9.46
N PHE A 10 -3.97 4.39 -8.67
CA PHE A 10 -4.25 4.08 -7.27
C PHE A 10 -4.35 5.35 -6.41
N LYS A 11 -3.49 6.35 -6.66
CA LYS A 11 -3.57 7.65 -6.00
C LYS A 11 -4.91 8.33 -6.25
N LYS A 12 -5.40 8.33 -7.50
CA LYS A 12 -6.73 8.88 -7.82
C LYS A 12 -7.84 8.11 -7.11
N PHE A 13 -7.78 6.77 -7.15
CA PHE A 13 -8.72 5.91 -6.43
C PHE A 13 -8.72 6.20 -4.92
N GLN A 14 -7.54 6.29 -4.30
CA GLN A 14 -7.40 6.54 -2.87
C GLN A 14 -8.02 7.88 -2.46
N HIS A 15 -7.85 8.93 -3.27
CA HIS A 15 -8.45 10.23 -2.98
C HIS A 15 -9.98 10.16 -2.94
N THR A 16 -10.61 9.59 -3.98
CA THR A 16 -12.06 9.39 -4.04
C THR A 16 -12.55 8.47 -2.92
N TRP A 17 -11.80 7.42 -2.62
CA TRP A 17 -12.13 6.49 -1.55
C TRP A 17 -12.15 7.16 -0.16
N VAL A 18 -11.20 8.07 0.12
CA VAL A 18 -11.18 8.82 1.39
C VAL A 18 -12.43 9.68 1.54
N GLU A 19 -12.87 10.36 0.48
CA GLU A 19 -14.10 11.15 0.49
C GLU A 19 -15.33 10.27 0.77
N GLN A 20 -15.42 9.12 0.09
CA GLN A 20 -16.49 8.15 0.31
C GLN A 20 -16.49 7.61 1.74
N LEU A 21 -15.32 7.31 2.30
CA LEU A 21 -15.18 6.83 3.67
C LEU A 21 -15.68 7.87 4.67
N GLN A 22 -15.27 9.12 4.52
CA GLN A 22 -15.73 10.21 5.38
C GLN A 22 -17.25 10.38 5.32
N HIS A 23 -17.84 10.31 4.12
CA HIS A 23 -19.28 10.36 3.95
C HIS A 23 -20.01 9.21 4.69
N HIS A 24 -19.55 7.97 4.51
CA HIS A 24 -20.16 6.81 5.14
C HIS A 24 -19.96 6.78 6.67
N LEU A 25 -18.82 7.24 7.16
CA LEU A 25 -18.57 7.37 8.61
C LEU A 25 -19.48 8.43 9.24
N ASN A 26 -19.70 9.56 8.56
CA ASN A 26 -20.65 10.57 9.02
C ASN A 26 -22.09 10.04 9.02
N HIS A 27 -22.47 9.28 7.98
CA HIS A 27 -23.76 8.61 7.93
C HIS A 27 -23.92 7.59 9.06
N LEU A 28 -22.93 6.73 9.29
CA LEU A 28 -22.91 5.75 10.38
C LEU A 28 -23.07 6.43 11.74
N ARG A 29 -22.35 7.54 11.98
CA ARG A 29 -22.46 8.32 13.22
C ARG A 29 -23.87 8.91 13.39
N SER A 30 -24.48 9.40 12.31
CA SER A 30 -25.85 9.92 12.32
C SER A 30 -26.86 8.82 12.68
N VAL A 31 -26.76 7.66 12.03
CA VAL A 31 -27.62 6.49 12.29
C VAL A 31 -27.43 5.99 13.73
N GLN A 32 -26.20 5.92 14.22
CA GLN A 32 -25.90 5.53 15.60
C GLN A 32 -26.51 6.50 16.62
N ASN A 33 -26.40 7.81 16.38
CA ASN A 33 -27.01 8.82 17.25
C ASN A 33 -28.54 8.74 17.26
N HIS A 34 -29.16 8.49 16.10
CA HIS A 34 -30.60 8.29 16.00
C HIS A 34 -31.02 7.02 16.74
N HIS A 35 -30.32 5.90 16.52
CA HIS A 35 -30.57 4.63 17.21
C HIS A 35 -30.48 4.75 18.73
N ARG A 36 -29.49 5.51 19.26
CA ARG A 36 -29.36 5.72 20.71
C ARG A 36 -30.51 6.54 21.30
N ASN A 37 -31.15 7.39 20.51
CA ASN A 37 -32.22 8.29 20.94
C ASN A 37 -33.62 7.76 20.60
N SER A 38 -33.74 6.65 19.87
CA SER A 38 -35.01 6.03 19.46
C SER A 38 -35.22 4.69 20.16
N ALA A 39 -36.46 4.39 20.57
CA ALA A 39 -36.79 3.17 21.30
C ALA A 39 -37.11 1.97 20.39
N THR A 40 -37.10 2.12 19.06
CA THR A 40 -37.61 1.10 18.13
C THR A 40 -36.89 1.08 16.78
N GLY A 41 -36.43 -0.10 16.35
CA GLY A 41 -36.32 -0.49 14.94
C GLY A 41 -35.10 -0.04 14.12
N ASP A 42 -34.19 0.77 14.66
CA ASP A 42 -33.04 1.28 13.88
C ASP A 42 -31.85 0.31 13.78
N GLU A 43 -31.93 -0.88 14.37
CA GLU A 43 -30.84 -1.87 14.35
C GLU A 43 -30.51 -2.36 12.94
N GLU A 44 -31.54 -2.57 12.11
CA GLU A 44 -31.37 -2.95 10.70
C GLU A 44 -30.61 -1.86 9.92
N ARG A 45 -31.00 -0.60 10.12
CA ARG A 45 -30.37 0.55 9.46
C ARG A 45 -28.92 0.74 9.92
N LEU A 46 -28.65 0.49 11.19
CA LEU A 46 -27.31 0.50 11.74
C LEU A 46 -26.46 -0.63 11.13
N ARG A 47 -27.01 -1.84 11.03
CA ARG A 47 -26.35 -2.99 10.40
C ARG A 47 -26.01 -2.70 8.94
N GLU A 48 -26.95 -2.18 8.16
CA GLU A 48 -26.68 -1.79 6.77
C GLU A 48 -25.60 -0.71 6.67
N ALA A 49 -25.60 0.28 7.57
CA ALA A 49 -24.59 1.34 7.57
C ALA A 49 -23.19 0.77 7.86
N VAL A 50 -23.07 -0.16 8.80
CA VAL A 50 -21.82 -0.88 9.09
C VAL A 50 -21.40 -1.73 7.89
N GLU A 51 -22.33 -2.46 7.27
CA GLU A 51 -22.03 -3.31 6.11
C GLU A 51 -21.49 -2.49 4.92
N ARG A 52 -22.07 -1.31 4.66
CA ARG A 52 -21.57 -0.39 3.62
C ARG A 52 -20.14 0.07 3.90
N VAL A 53 -19.81 0.42 5.15
CA VAL A 53 -18.42 0.78 5.53
C VAL A 53 -17.49 -0.42 5.34
N MET A 54 -17.92 -1.61 5.73
CA MET A 54 -17.12 -2.82 5.59
C MET A 54 -16.86 -3.18 4.11
N GLU A 55 -17.85 -3.06 3.22
CA GLU A 55 -17.62 -3.27 1.79
C GLU A 55 -16.63 -2.25 1.23
N LEU A 56 -16.76 -0.98 1.60
CA LEU A 56 -15.82 0.06 1.20
C LEU A 56 -14.37 -0.24 1.64
N CYS A 57 -14.19 -0.82 2.83
CA CYS A 57 -12.88 -1.30 3.27
C CYS A 57 -12.39 -2.51 2.43
N ARG A 58 -13.27 -3.46 2.09
CA ARG A 58 -12.91 -4.60 1.22
C ARG A 58 -12.48 -4.13 -0.16
N GLU A 59 -13.19 -3.18 -0.75
CA GLU A 59 -12.84 -2.57 -2.04
C GLU A 59 -11.46 -1.93 -2.01
N TYR A 60 -11.14 -1.18 -0.94
CA TYR A 60 -9.81 -0.63 -0.74
C TYR A 60 -8.72 -1.70 -0.72
N HIS A 61 -8.93 -2.77 0.03
CA HIS A 61 -7.94 -3.86 0.11
C HIS A 61 -7.78 -4.58 -1.23
N ARG A 62 -8.86 -4.82 -1.98
CA ARG A 62 -8.80 -5.39 -3.34
C ARG A 62 -8.01 -4.50 -4.28
N ALA A 63 -8.30 -3.19 -4.31
CA ALA A 63 -7.59 -2.22 -5.15
C ALA A 63 -6.10 -2.10 -4.75
N LYS A 64 -5.81 -2.17 -3.45
CA LYS A 64 -4.45 -2.17 -2.91
C LYS A 64 -3.68 -3.40 -3.37
N LEU A 65 -4.25 -4.60 -3.20
CA LEU A 65 -3.67 -5.87 -3.65
C LEU A 65 -3.39 -5.88 -5.16
N ALA A 66 -4.35 -5.46 -5.99
CA ALA A 66 -4.18 -5.39 -7.45
C ALA A 66 -3.07 -4.41 -7.89
N THR A 67 -2.77 -3.40 -7.06
CA THR A 67 -1.66 -2.48 -7.29
C THR A 67 -0.35 -3.08 -6.79
N THR A 68 -0.36 -3.77 -5.63
CA THR A 68 0.79 -4.49 -5.08
C THR A 68 1.38 -5.47 -6.11
N GLU A 69 0.54 -6.25 -6.79
CA GLU A 69 0.99 -7.22 -7.81
C GLU A 69 1.77 -6.57 -8.98
N LYS A 70 1.56 -5.27 -9.22
CA LYS A 70 2.20 -4.52 -10.31
C LYS A 70 3.45 -3.78 -9.86
N ASP A 71 3.39 -3.15 -8.69
CA ASP A 71 4.46 -2.34 -8.13
C ASP A 71 4.38 -2.26 -6.59
N VAL A 72 4.93 -3.29 -5.93
CA VAL A 72 5.02 -3.35 -4.46
C VAL A 72 5.83 -2.17 -3.91
N VAL A 73 6.94 -1.81 -4.55
CA VAL A 73 7.87 -0.80 -4.02
C VAL A 73 7.26 0.59 -4.12
N GLY A 74 6.68 0.93 -5.28
CA GLY A 74 5.95 2.19 -5.46
C GLY A 74 4.76 2.30 -4.53
N LEU A 75 4.08 1.18 -4.24
CA LEU A 75 2.97 1.18 -3.29
C LEU A 75 3.44 1.42 -1.84
N MET A 76 4.54 0.78 -1.42
CA MET A 76 5.13 0.92 -0.09
C MET A 76 5.70 2.33 0.17
N ALA A 77 6.14 3.02 -0.88
CA ALA A 77 6.53 4.43 -0.79
C ALA A 77 5.34 5.36 -0.45
N ALA A 78 4.10 4.89 -0.69
CA ALA A 78 2.85 5.58 -0.41
C ALA A 78 2.86 7.08 -0.79
N PRO A 79 3.17 7.45 -2.05
CA PRO A 79 3.31 8.85 -2.48
C PRO A 79 2.03 9.68 -2.37
N TRP A 80 0.88 9.03 -2.20
CA TRP A 80 -0.42 9.68 -1.97
C TRP A 80 -0.71 10.03 -0.50
N SER A 81 0.09 9.52 0.45
CA SER A 81 -0.10 9.78 1.88
C SER A 81 0.64 11.04 2.34
N SER A 82 0.32 11.56 3.52
CA SER A 82 1.07 12.67 4.12
C SER A 82 2.43 12.20 4.66
N ALA A 83 3.35 13.14 4.92
CA ALA A 83 4.66 12.79 5.52
C ALA A 83 4.50 12.12 6.89
N LEU A 84 3.52 12.57 7.68
CA LEU A 84 3.18 11.97 8.96
C LEU A 84 2.66 10.54 8.78
N GLU A 85 1.69 10.33 7.89
CA GLU A 85 1.12 9.00 7.60
C GLU A 85 2.20 8.03 7.09
N ARG A 86 3.10 8.48 6.21
CA ARG A 86 4.26 7.69 5.79
C ARG A 86 5.13 7.30 6.98
N SER A 87 5.49 8.27 7.81
CA SER A 87 6.34 7.99 8.98
C SER A 87 5.67 7.01 9.96
N LEU A 88 4.36 7.12 10.16
CA LEU A 88 3.60 6.20 11.01
C LEU A 88 3.53 4.80 10.42
N HIS A 89 3.35 4.66 9.11
CA HIS A 89 3.41 3.37 8.43
C HIS A 89 4.79 2.70 8.62
N TRP A 90 5.85 3.52 8.63
CA TRP A 90 7.24 3.08 8.78
C TRP A 90 7.62 2.77 10.25
N VAL A 91 6.94 3.40 11.21
CA VAL A 91 7.14 3.22 12.66
C VAL A 91 6.29 2.06 13.22
N GLY A 92 5.10 1.83 12.66
CA GLY A 92 4.11 0.88 13.17
C GLY A 92 4.26 -0.56 12.67
N ASP A 93 4.51 -0.77 11.36
CA ASP A 93 4.32 -2.11 10.76
C ASP A 93 5.47 -2.57 9.85
N TRP A 94 6.28 -1.66 9.28
CA TRP A 94 7.35 -2.04 8.35
C TRP A 94 8.53 -1.06 8.43
N ARG A 95 9.64 -1.47 9.04
CA ARG A 95 10.85 -0.65 9.06
C ARG A 95 11.54 -0.72 7.69
N PRO A 96 12.00 0.40 7.11
CA PRO A 96 12.74 0.42 5.85
C PRO A 96 14.00 -0.42 5.90
N THR A 97 14.62 -0.45 7.08
CA THR A 97 15.76 -1.31 7.38
C THR A 97 15.43 -2.78 7.12
N THR A 98 14.20 -3.23 7.39
CA THR A 98 13.74 -4.60 7.09
C THR A 98 13.72 -4.86 5.58
N LEU A 99 13.31 -3.90 4.76
CA LEU A 99 13.39 -4.02 3.29
C LEU A 99 14.85 -4.16 2.84
N PHE A 100 15.75 -3.31 3.36
CA PHE A 100 17.18 -3.41 3.05
C PHE A 100 17.77 -4.74 3.51
N HIS A 101 17.41 -5.22 4.69
CA HIS A 101 17.83 -6.53 5.19
C HIS A 101 17.27 -7.68 4.35
N LEU A 102 16.02 -7.61 3.89
CA LEU A 102 15.42 -8.63 3.03
C LEU A 102 16.12 -8.66 1.67
N VAL A 103 16.29 -7.49 1.03
CA VAL A 103 17.01 -7.37 -0.23
C VAL A 103 18.44 -7.86 -0.09
N TYR A 104 19.13 -7.49 1.00
CA TYR A 104 20.49 -7.93 1.27
C TYR A 104 20.57 -9.45 1.54
N THR A 105 19.64 -10.02 2.31
CA THR A 105 19.64 -11.46 2.64
C THR A 105 19.33 -12.30 1.41
N GLU A 106 18.28 -11.95 0.67
CA GLU A 106 17.94 -12.59 -0.61
C GLU A 106 19.07 -12.43 -1.61
N SER A 107 19.60 -11.21 -1.78
CA SER A 107 20.74 -10.97 -2.65
C SER A 107 21.98 -11.72 -2.19
N SER A 108 22.25 -11.87 -0.89
CA SER A 108 23.41 -12.61 -0.39
C SER A 108 23.30 -14.10 -0.69
N ILE A 109 22.13 -14.70 -0.50
CA ILE A 109 21.88 -16.13 -0.82
C ILE A 109 21.94 -16.36 -2.33
N LEU A 110 21.33 -15.45 -3.10
CA LEU A 110 21.33 -15.47 -4.56
C LEU A 110 22.68 -15.12 -5.19
N PHE A 111 23.50 -14.33 -4.48
CA PHE A 111 24.87 -13.97 -4.83
C PHE A 111 25.81 -15.12 -4.51
N GLU A 112 25.65 -15.79 -3.37
CA GLU A 112 26.47 -16.94 -2.98
C GLU A 112 26.28 -18.12 -3.94
N SER A 113 25.04 -18.39 -4.37
CA SER A 113 24.72 -19.44 -5.35
C SER A 113 25.22 -19.15 -6.77
N ARG A 114 25.47 -17.87 -7.12
CA ARG A 114 25.83 -17.45 -8.50
C ARG A 114 27.16 -16.71 -8.58
N ILE A 115 27.92 -16.71 -7.48
CA ILE A 115 29.23 -16.04 -7.35
C ILE A 115 30.22 -16.58 -8.39
N VAL A 116 30.14 -17.88 -8.69
CA VAL A 116 30.99 -18.56 -9.68
C VAL A 116 30.67 -18.09 -11.10
N ASP A 117 29.39 -17.87 -11.41
CA ASP A 117 28.95 -17.41 -12.74
C ASP A 117 29.21 -15.92 -12.94
N ILE A 118 29.08 -15.12 -11.88
CA ILE A 118 29.45 -13.69 -11.88
C ILE A 118 30.98 -13.52 -12.04
N LEU A 119 31.79 -14.32 -11.33
CA LEU A 119 33.25 -14.31 -11.50
C LEU A 119 33.69 -14.78 -12.89
N ARG A 120 32.84 -15.54 -13.60
CA ARG A 120 33.01 -15.93 -15.00
C ARG A 120 32.44 -14.92 -16.00
N GLY A 121 31.80 -13.84 -15.52
CA GLY A 121 31.34 -12.70 -16.34
C GLY A 121 29.91 -12.78 -16.86
N PHE A 122 29.06 -13.67 -16.33
CA PHE A 122 27.68 -13.81 -16.80
C PHE A 122 26.72 -12.83 -16.09
N ARG A 123 26.00 -12.02 -16.88
CA ARG A 123 24.87 -11.18 -16.43
C ARG A 123 23.71 -12.11 -16.06
N THR A 124 23.21 -12.00 -14.83
CA THR A 124 22.32 -13.00 -14.22
C THR A 124 20.84 -12.63 -14.34
N GLY A 125 20.52 -11.40 -14.75
CA GLY A 125 19.15 -10.90 -14.96
C GLY A 125 18.36 -10.65 -13.67
N ASP A 126 19.01 -10.71 -12.50
CA ASP A 126 18.38 -10.61 -11.18
C ASP A 126 18.68 -9.26 -10.49
N LEU A 127 18.18 -9.03 -9.27
CA LEU A 127 18.35 -7.82 -8.46
C LEU A 127 19.82 -7.39 -8.27
N SER A 128 20.78 -8.30 -8.45
CA SER A 128 22.22 -8.01 -8.45
C SER A 128 22.69 -7.24 -9.70
N ASP A 129 21.92 -7.20 -10.78
CA ASP A 129 22.19 -6.45 -12.02
C ASP A 129 21.62 -5.02 -12.00
N LEU A 130 21.07 -4.58 -10.87
CA LEU A 130 20.55 -3.21 -10.75
C LEU A 130 21.66 -2.17 -10.94
N SER A 131 21.50 -1.33 -11.96
CA SER A 131 22.48 -0.30 -12.31
C SER A 131 22.49 0.83 -11.27
N PRO A 132 23.65 1.48 -11.00
CA PRO A 132 23.72 2.70 -10.18
C PRO A 132 22.79 3.84 -10.62
N SER A 133 22.31 3.84 -11.87
CA SER A 133 21.29 4.79 -12.34
C SER A 133 19.89 4.53 -11.80
N GLN A 134 19.53 3.28 -11.46
CA GLN A 134 18.21 2.93 -10.90
C GLN A 134 18.06 3.35 -9.44
N PHE A 135 19.16 3.46 -8.69
CA PHE A 135 19.17 4.02 -7.32
C PHE A 135 19.02 5.55 -7.27
N ARG A 136 19.26 6.25 -8.39
CA ARG A 136 19.27 7.73 -8.43
C ARG A 136 17.90 8.39 -8.48
N LEU A 137 16.81 7.61 -8.58
CA LEU A 137 15.45 8.15 -8.67
C LEU A 137 14.86 8.64 -7.33
N TYR A 138 15.55 8.48 -6.21
CA TYR A 138 15.09 8.95 -4.89
C TYR A 138 15.97 10.04 -4.24
N THR A 139 16.85 10.65 -5.00
CA THR A 139 17.60 11.82 -4.54
C THR A 139 17.60 12.90 -5.61
N LYS A 140 16.59 13.75 -5.59
CA LYS A 140 16.78 15.18 -5.84
C LYS A 140 15.86 16.01 -4.92
N PRO A 141 16.33 17.18 -4.49
CA PRO A 141 15.69 18.04 -3.49
C PRO A 141 14.38 18.66 -3.98
#